data_AF-A0A7C4RCM5-F1
#
_entry.id   AF-A0A7C4RCM5-F1
#
_cell.length_a   1.000
_cell.length_b   1.000
_cell.length_c   1.000
_cell.angle_alpha   90.00
_cell.angle_beta   90.00
_cell.angle_gamma   90.00
#
_symmetry.space_group_name_H-M   'P 1'
#
loop_
_entity.id
_entity.type
_entity.pdbx_description
1 polymer ?
#
loop_
_entity_poly.entity_id
_entity_poly.type
_entity_poly.pdbx_seq_one_letter_code
_entity_poly.pdbx_strand_id
1 'polypeptide(L)'
;MSAFKFSEEQLRNMLWKDISAFDPDKYIIATYLGAIGPYPPKRVAEEIAIENSTGTWTLVRYEAPEVRDKYGAKIVGLINAKENIYIIQLGINGGNYDPETGGLANLLSDIAGNAYDLIYVNKQA
;
A
#
# COMPACT_ATOMS: atom_id res chain seq x y z
N MET A 1 12.78 -23.32 17.89
CA MET A 1 12.07 -22.94 16.67
C MET A 1 12.87 -21.83 16.01
N SER A 2 13.48 -22.05 14.84
CA SER A 2 14.15 -20.97 14.12
C SER A 2 13.10 -20.03 13.57
N ALA A 3 13.16 -18.75 13.94
CA ALA A 3 12.36 -17.73 13.29
C ALA A 3 12.75 -17.73 11.80
N PHE A 4 11.80 -18.07 10.92
CA PHE A 4 11.96 -17.83 9.49
C PHE A 4 12.21 -16.33 9.30
N LYS A 5 13.43 -15.97 8.91
CA LYS A 5 13.78 -14.59 8.60
C LYS A 5 13.46 -14.34 7.13
N PHE A 6 12.39 -13.60 6.87
CA PHE A 6 12.17 -13.01 5.56
C PHE A 6 13.20 -11.90 5.34
N SER A 7 13.80 -11.88 4.15
CA SER A 7 14.62 -10.76 3.69
C SER A 7 13.72 -9.56 3.36
N GLU A 8 14.28 -8.35 3.41
CA GLU A 8 13.58 -7.13 3.00
C GLU A 8 13.06 -7.23 1.55
N GLU A 9 13.84 -7.85 0.66
CA GLU A 9 13.45 -8.08 -0.72
C GLU A 9 12.20 -8.96 -0.83
N GLN A 10 12.13 -10.04 -0.06
CA GLN A 10 10.93 -10.89 -0.02
C GLN A 10 9.71 -10.12 0.47
N LEU A 11 9.86 -9.25 1.47
CA LEU A 11 8.76 -8.42 1.98
C LEU A 11 8.32 -7.36 0.97
N ARG A 12 9.26 -6.74 0.24
CA ARG A 12 8.94 -5.79 -0.83
C ARG A 12 8.25 -6.48 -2.01
N ASN A 13 8.70 -7.67 -2.37
CA ASN A 13 8.07 -8.45 -3.44
C ASN A 13 6.61 -8.84 -3.12
N MET A 14 6.26 -9.02 -1.84
CA MET A 14 4.87 -9.25 -1.43
C MET A 14 3.96 -8.06 -1.71
N LEU A 15 4.49 -6.83 -1.80
CA LEU A 15 3.71 -5.63 -2.09
C LEU A 15 3.23 -5.60 -3.54
N TRP A 16 3.92 -6.26 -4.47
CA TRP A 16 3.60 -6.19 -5.90
C TRP A 16 2.74 -7.37 -6.32
N LYS A 17 1.58 -7.10 -6.93
CA LYS A 17 0.67 -8.12 -7.49
C LYS A 17 0.10 -7.65 -8.81
N ASP A 18 -0.15 -8.59 -9.71
CA ASP A 18 -0.96 -8.30 -10.90
C ASP A 18 -2.41 -8.06 -10.49
N ILE A 19 -3.07 -7.08 -11.11
CA ILE A 19 -4.48 -6.77 -10.82
C ILE A 19 -5.40 -7.97 -11.09
N SER A 20 -5.05 -8.84 -12.03
CA SER A 20 -5.81 -10.06 -12.34
C SER A 20 -5.76 -11.11 -11.22
N ALA A 21 -4.88 -10.95 -10.24
CA ALA A 21 -4.81 -11.82 -9.08
C ALA A 21 -5.88 -11.50 -8.02
N PHE A 22 -6.62 -10.39 -8.19
CA PHE A 22 -7.64 -9.97 -7.23
C PHE A 22 -9.06 -10.26 -7.71
N ASP A 23 -9.87 -10.66 -6.73
CA ASP A 23 -11.30 -10.77 -6.86
C ASP A 23 -11.91 -9.35 -6.71
N PRO A 24 -12.55 -8.80 -7.75
CA PRO A 24 -13.06 -7.43 -7.72
C PRO A 24 -14.13 -7.21 -6.64
N ASP A 25 -14.81 -8.27 -6.18
CA ASP A 25 -15.82 -8.17 -5.13
C ASP A 25 -15.21 -8.13 -3.72
N LYS A 26 -13.91 -8.45 -3.60
CA LYS A 26 -13.20 -8.53 -2.31
C LYS A 26 -12.18 -7.42 -2.09
N TYR A 27 -11.82 -6.67 -3.13
CA TYR A 27 -10.75 -5.69 -3.08
C TYR A 27 -11.23 -4.31 -3.47
N ILE A 28 -10.81 -3.32 -2.69
CA ILE A 28 -10.97 -1.89 -2.98
C ILE A 28 -9.74 -1.46 -3.78
N ILE A 29 -9.96 -0.78 -4.92
CA ILE A 29 -8.88 -0.18 -5.71
C ILE A 29 -8.79 1.30 -5.39
N ALA A 30 -7.73 1.69 -4.69
CA ALA A 30 -7.40 3.09 -4.42
C ALA A 30 -6.42 3.59 -5.48
N THR A 31 -6.78 4.68 -6.18
CA THR A 31 -5.94 5.29 -7.21
C THR A 31 -5.47 6.67 -6.75
N TYR A 32 -4.16 6.86 -6.74
CA TYR A 32 -3.50 8.09 -6.31
C TYR A 32 -2.77 8.71 -7.51
N LEU A 33 -2.79 10.04 -7.56
CA LEU A 33 -1.96 10.82 -8.46
C LEU A 33 -0.93 11.57 -7.60
N GLY A 34 0.35 11.38 -7.89
CA GLY A 34 1.42 11.99 -7.11
C GLY A 34 2.49 12.64 -7.98
N ALA A 35 2.91 13.84 -7.61
CA ALA A 35 4.16 14.42 -8.07
C ALA A 35 5.31 13.85 -7.23
N ILE A 36 6.11 12.98 -7.82
CA ILE A 36 7.20 12.23 -7.20
C ILE A 36 8.55 12.80 -7.62
N GLY A 37 9.31 13.27 -6.64
CA GLY A 37 10.70 13.67 -6.77
C GLY A 37 11.23 14.14 -5.41
N PRO A 38 12.51 13.91 -5.09
CA PRO A 38 13.60 13.37 -5.91
C PRO A 38 13.75 11.84 -5.86
N TYR A 39 12.84 11.12 -5.20
CA TYR A 39 12.99 9.69 -4.94
C TYR A 39 12.49 8.82 -6.11
N PRO A 40 12.99 7.56 -6.24
CA PRO A 40 12.49 6.63 -7.23
C PRO A 40 11.00 6.35 -7.06
N PRO A 41 10.18 6.40 -8.13
CA PRO A 41 8.73 6.17 -8.08
C PRO A 41 8.34 4.83 -7.46
N LYS A 42 9.12 3.78 -7.76
CA LYS A 42 8.93 2.45 -7.17
C LYS A 42 8.98 2.47 -5.65
N ARG A 43 9.96 3.20 -5.08
CA ARG A 43 10.12 3.33 -3.63
C ARG A 43 8.95 4.08 -3.02
N VAL A 44 8.50 5.17 -3.65
CA VAL A 44 7.35 5.94 -3.16
C VAL A 44 6.07 5.12 -3.18
N ALA A 45 5.84 4.31 -4.21
CA ALA A 45 4.70 3.40 -4.26
C ALA A 45 4.73 2.34 -3.15
N GLU A 46 5.92 1.82 -2.82
CA GLU A 46 6.11 0.87 -1.71
C GLU A 46 5.80 1.51 -0.35
N GLU A 47 6.30 2.73 -0.08
CA GLU A 47 5.99 3.43 1.17
C GLU A 47 4.49 3.76 1.27
N ILE A 48 3.86 4.19 0.17
CA ILE A 48 2.41 4.44 0.12
C ILE A 48 1.64 3.14 0.44
N ALA A 49 2.00 2.00 -0.15
CA ALA A 49 1.33 0.73 0.17
C ALA A 49 1.49 0.32 1.64
N ILE A 50 2.67 0.56 2.22
CA ILE A 50 2.95 0.28 3.63
C ILE A 50 2.04 1.12 4.52
N GLU A 51 2.00 2.45 4.33
CA GLU A 51 1.24 3.38 5.20
C GLU A 51 -0.29 3.33 5.01
N ASN A 52 -0.79 2.84 3.87
CA ASN A 52 -2.24 2.72 3.61
C ASN A 52 -2.86 1.40 4.10
N SER A 53 -2.15 0.63 4.92
CA SER A 53 -2.64 -0.65 5.40
C SER A 53 -2.06 -1.03 6.75
N THR A 54 -2.02 -2.33 7.05
CA THR A 54 -1.60 -2.87 8.34
C THR A 54 -0.08 -2.92 8.52
N GLY A 55 0.71 -2.36 7.59
CA GLY A 55 2.15 -2.55 7.51
C GLY A 55 2.96 -1.41 8.10
N THR A 56 4.04 -1.75 8.80
CA THR A 56 5.21 -0.87 8.92
C THR A 56 6.34 -1.42 8.04
N TRP A 57 7.35 -0.61 7.74
CA TRP A 57 8.51 -0.98 6.92
C TRP A 57 9.39 -2.06 7.61
N THR A 58 9.21 -2.27 8.92
CA THR A 58 9.90 -3.31 9.71
C THR A 58 9.00 -4.49 9.99
N LEU A 59 9.51 -5.72 9.84
CA LEU A 59 8.79 -6.91 10.30
C LEU A 59 8.71 -6.90 11.84
N VAL A 60 7.49 -6.79 12.36
CA VAL A 60 7.26 -6.83 13.80
C VAL A 60 7.28 -8.29 14.26
N ARG A 61 7.85 -8.56 15.45
CA ARG A 61 8.13 -9.93 15.95
C ARG A 61 6.92 -10.88 15.92
N TYR A 62 5.70 -10.35 15.96
CA TYR A 62 4.46 -11.13 16.00
C TYR A 62 3.58 -10.95 14.76
N GLU A 63 4.05 -10.23 13.73
CA GLU A 63 3.35 -10.17 12.44
C GLU A 63 3.67 -11.43 11.64
N ALA A 64 2.66 -12.28 11.44
CA ALA A 64 2.79 -13.43 10.57
C ALA A 64 2.86 -12.96 9.10
N PRO A 65 3.83 -13.41 8.30
CA PRO A 65 3.96 -13.05 6.88
C PRO A 65 2.67 -13.28 6.08
N GLU A 66 1.90 -14.30 6.42
CA GLU A 66 0.62 -14.64 5.80
C GLU A 66 -0.45 -13.58 6.07
N VAL A 67 -0.44 -12.98 7.26
CA VAL A 67 -1.32 -11.86 7.61
C VAL A 67 -0.94 -10.63 6.79
N ARG A 68 0.36 -10.34 6.66
CA ARG A 68 0.87 -9.25 5.82
C ARG A 68 0.54 -9.43 4.35
N ASP A 69 0.72 -10.63 3.81
CA ASP A 69 0.38 -10.94 2.42
C ASP A 69 -1.13 -10.77 2.18
N LYS A 70 -1.98 -11.24 3.11
CA LYS A 70 -3.43 -11.17 2.97
C LYS A 70 -4.04 -9.78 3.17
N TYR A 71 -3.58 -9.04 4.18
CA TYR A 71 -4.25 -7.82 4.65
C TYR A 71 -3.50 -6.53 4.34
N GLY A 72 -2.20 -6.60 4.02
CA GLY A 72 -1.44 -5.44 3.56
C GLY A 72 -1.88 -4.99 2.17
N ALA A 73 -1.81 -3.68 1.90
CA ALA A 73 -2.10 -3.15 0.58
C ALA A 73 -1.08 -3.67 -0.45
N LYS A 74 -1.53 -3.77 -1.70
CA LYS A 74 -0.75 -4.32 -2.80
C LYS A 74 -0.72 -3.33 -3.96
N ILE A 75 0.46 -3.02 -4.46
CA ILE A 75 0.65 -2.19 -5.64
C ILE A 75 0.28 -3.03 -6.85
N VAL A 76 -0.76 -2.58 -7.56
CA VAL A 76 -1.27 -3.21 -8.80
C VAL A 76 -0.99 -2.37 -10.03
N GLY A 77 -0.60 -1.10 -9.85
CA GLY A 77 -0.28 -0.20 -10.94
C GLY A 77 0.68 0.90 -10.49
N LEU A 78 1.68 1.17 -11.33
CA LEU A 78 2.56 2.34 -11.23
C LEU A 78 2.80 2.86 -12.65
N ILE A 79 2.11 3.93 -13.02
CA ILE A 79 2.09 4.46 -14.39
C ILE A 79 2.71 5.85 -14.38
N ASN A 80 3.70 6.07 -15.23
CA ASN A 80 4.22 7.42 -15.49
C ASN A 80 3.22 8.16 -16.38
N ALA A 81 2.59 9.22 -15.87
CA ALA A 81 1.64 10.03 -16.60
C ALA A 81 2.30 11.25 -17.26
N LYS A 82 3.30 11.83 -16.58
CA LYS A 82 4.12 12.95 -17.05
C LYS A 82 5.46 12.96 -16.30
N GLU A 83 6.37 13.84 -16.70
CA GLU A 83 7.57 14.17 -15.92
C GLU A 83 7.22 14.35 -14.44
N ASN A 84 7.81 13.49 -13.61
CA ASN A 84 7.60 13.41 -12.16
C ASN A 84 6.15 13.16 -11.70
N ILE A 85 5.18 12.92 -12.59
CA ILE A 85 3.78 12.64 -12.20
C ILE A 85 3.46 11.17 -12.46
N TYR A 86 3.01 10.49 -11.42
CA TYR A 86 2.69 9.07 -11.46
C TYR A 86 1.28 8.79 -10.94
N ILE A 87 0.64 7.81 -11.57
CA ILE A 87 -0.57 7.18 -11.07
C ILE A 87 -0.14 5.92 -10.32
N ILE A 88 -0.56 5.80 -9.07
CA ILE A 88 -0.29 4.65 -8.20
C ILE A 88 -1.62 4.00 -7.87
N GLN A 89 -1.73 2.70 -8.08
CA GLN A 89 -2.93 1.94 -7.78
C GLN A 89 -2.63 0.89 -6.73
N LEU A 90 -3.42 0.89 -5.66
CA LEU A 90 -3.35 -0.07 -4.58
C LEU A 90 -4.60 -0.93 -4.56
N GLY A 91 -4.44 -2.25 -4.46
CA GLY A 91 -5.47 -3.17 -4.05
C GLY A 91 -5.43 -3.36 -2.54
N ILE A 92 -6.56 -3.10 -1.88
CA ILE A 92 -6.72 -3.20 -0.43
C ILE A 92 -7.82 -4.20 -0.14
N ASN A 93 -7.58 -5.13 0.80
CA ASN A 93 -8.56 -6.14 1.14
C ASN A 93 -9.79 -5.47 1.78
N GLY A 94 -10.96 -5.61 1.16
CA GLY A 94 -12.20 -5.02 1.65
C GLY A 94 -12.61 -5.56 3.02
N GLY A 95 -12.17 -6.77 3.37
CA GLY A 95 -12.36 -7.36 4.70
C GLY A 95 -11.57 -6.68 5.82
N ASN A 96 -10.73 -5.69 5.51
CA ASN A 96 -10.12 -4.80 6.51
C ASN A 96 -11.15 -3.82 7.10
N TYR A 97 -12.26 -3.58 6.41
CA TYR A 97 -13.22 -2.54 6.74
C TYR A 97 -14.59 -3.13 7.03
N ASP A 98 -15.23 -2.64 8.07
CA ASP A 98 -16.63 -2.93 8.37
C ASP A 98 -17.46 -1.65 8.18
N PRO A 99 -18.32 -1.58 7.15
CA PRO A 99 -19.12 -0.40 6.88
C PRO A 99 -20.20 -0.15 7.95
N GLU A 100 -20.62 -1.17 8.71
CA GLU A 100 -21.65 -1.03 9.73
C GLU A 100 -21.09 -0.47 11.05
N THR A 101 -19.87 -0.87 11.43
CA THR A 101 -19.25 -0.45 12.69
C THR A 101 -18.22 0.66 12.54
N GLY A 102 -17.33 0.57 11.55
CA GLY A 102 -16.26 1.56 11.30
C GLY A 102 -16.67 2.67 10.34
N GLY A 103 -17.59 2.36 9.42
CA GLY A 103 -18.13 3.31 8.44
C GLY A 103 -17.06 3.95 7.56
N LEU A 104 -17.42 5.06 6.92
CA LEU A 104 -16.53 5.78 5.99
C LEU A 104 -15.27 6.33 6.69
N ALA A 105 -15.37 6.68 7.97
CA ALA A 105 -14.25 7.24 8.72
C ALA A 105 -13.08 6.24 8.83
N ASN A 106 -13.37 4.96 9.07
CA ASN A 106 -12.36 3.91 9.12
C ASN A 106 -11.71 3.66 7.76
N LEU A 107 -12.47 3.72 6.66
CA LEU A 107 -11.89 3.61 5.32
C LEU A 107 -10.93 4.78 5.02
N LEU A 108 -11.37 6.01 5.33
CA LEU A 108 -10.61 7.22 5.04
C LEU A 108 -9.38 7.38 5.93
N SER A 109 -9.40 6.87 7.18
CA SER A 109 -8.22 6.90 8.04
C SER A 109 -7.03 6.17 7.43
N ASP A 110 -7.31 5.10 6.68
CA ASP A 110 -6.28 4.26 6.09
C ASP A 110 -5.90 4.76 4.69
N ILE A 111 -6.87 4.96 3.80
CA ILE A 111 -6.66 5.32 2.38
C ILE A 111 -6.23 6.78 2.20
N ALA A 112 -6.66 7.68 3.09
CA ALA A 112 -6.42 9.11 2.97
C ALA A 112 -5.81 9.73 4.22
N GLY A 113 -5.31 8.91 5.15
CA GLY A 113 -4.58 9.36 6.33
C GLY A 113 -3.11 9.62 5.99
N ASN A 114 -2.23 8.74 6.48
CA ASN A 114 -0.78 8.95 6.48
C ASN A 114 -0.16 9.00 5.07
N ALA A 115 -0.84 8.45 4.06
CA ALA A 115 -0.39 8.40 2.68
C ALA A 115 0.05 9.76 2.11
N TYR A 116 -0.67 10.82 2.49
CA TYR A 116 -0.41 12.19 2.02
C TYR A 116 0.59 12.96 2.88
N ASP A 117 0.85 12.48 4.10
CA ASP A 117 1.84 13.05 5.01
C ASP A 117 3.23 12.43 4.84
N LEU A 118 3.33 11.34 4.09
CA LEU A 118 4.60 10.86 3.54
C LEU A 118 5.28 12.03 2.82
N ILE A 119 6.47 12.40 3.29
CA ILE A 119 7.26 13.61 2.95
C ILE A 119 7.87 13.50 1.52
N TYR A 120 7.18 12.83 0.62
CA TYR A 120 7.65 12.45 -0.72
C TYR A 120 6.75 12.94 -1.86
N VAL A 121 5.60 13.55 -1.51
CA VAL A 121 4.77 14.31 -2.44
C VAL A 121 5.16 15.76 -2.30
N ASN A 122 5.60 16.39 -3.40
CA ASN A 122 5.93 17.80 -3.40
C ASN A 122 4.67 18.58 -2.98
N LYS A 123 4.63 19.16 -1.77
CA LYS A 123 3.47 19.88 -1.21
C LYS A 123 3.15 21.21 -1.95
N GLN A 124 3.66 21.37 -3.17
CA GLN A 124 3.55 22.54 -4.05
C GLN A 124 3.19 22.12 -5.49
N ALA A 125 2.24 21.21 -5.65
CA ALA A 125 1.54 21.02 -6.93
C ALA A 125 0.31 21.93 -6.97
#